data_AF-A0A6V7SBV7-F1
#
_entry.id   AF-A0A6V7SBV7-F1
#
_cell.length_a   1.000
_cell.length_b   1.000
_cell.length_c   1.000
_cell.angle_alpha   90.00
_cell.angle_beta   90.00
_cell.angle_gamma   90.00
#
_symmetry.space_group_name_H-M   'P 1'
#
loop_
_entity.id
_entity.type
_entity.pdbx_description
1 polymer ?
#
loop_
_entity_poly.entity_id
_entity_poly.type
_entity_poly.pdbx_seq_one_letter_code
_entity_poly.pdbx_strand_id
1 'polypeptide(L)'
;MYIDMHIKFSSKKTIKELLFKAISSGYSIVAIGIPYEHICNYNLNEKWKVINILIPNNSSSIIKKLERDNNGCTNYFIDKINYEDTLNEYLLKLNNQIDNNYILINKSNTLSIKNICDDFILNYKHEIEEEEMKKLHNWLAPKFITTENSGNQKGIKVVTHENSYIDTSCNSNDIQTENSFFLQTNTDTYILKRLNIKYEDVEHIENYQKFLKENKFDLISIEVTTPEEINIIALKYDCDIIYFDLKNAFTSLKKSDIQYAIDKGFFFEISSPSILTTSTEYFYYSLSLNNIISVIPLNRLIISSASMKHTEILEPLHFLRLHFNFNTFSYKNLIGCVTTVPLACIQRASVRKSMNTAIFYKTVS
;
A
#
# COMPACT_ATOMS: atom_id res chain seq x y z
N MET A 1 9.99 -7.94 -1.42
CA MET A 1 8.81 -7.11 -1.73
C MET A 1 7.66 -7.56 -0.83
N TYR A 2 7.20 -6.71 0.08
CA TYR A 2 6.07 -7.00 0.96
C TYR A 2 4.81 -6.31 0.44
N ILE A 3 3.66 -6.96 0.61
CA ILE A 3 2.37 -6.51 0.09
C ILE A 3 1.37 -6.46 1.24
N ASP A 4 0.69 -5.33 1.41
CA ASP A 4 -0.48 -5.23 2.28
C ASP A 4 -1.76 -5.06 1.45
N MET A 5 -2.61 -6.07 1.46
CA MET A 5 -3.81 -6.12 0.61
C MET A 5 -5.03 -5.44 1.24
N HIS A 6 -4.91 -4.87 2.43
CA HIS A 6 -6.08 -4.37 3.14
C HIS A 6 -5.73 -3.21 4.09
N ILE A 7 -5.84 -1.98 3.60
CA ILE A 7 -5.97 -0.79 4.43
C ILE A 7 -7.39 -0.27 4.31
N LYS A 8 -8.12 -0.17 5.42
CA LYS A 8 -9.54 0.21 5.42
C LYS A 8 -9.70 1.70 5.14
N PHE A 9 -10.52 2.03 4.15
CA PHE A 9 -10.83 3.42 3.81
C PHE A 9 -11.86 4.00 4.80
N SER A 10 -11.54 5.17 5.36
CA SER A 10 -12.45 5.96 6.20
C SER A 10 -12.62 7.39 5.67
N SER A 11 -11.52 8.08 5.38
CA SER A 11 -11.52 9.42 4.78
C SER A 11 -10.27 9.62 3.92
N LYS A 12 -10.29 10.61 3.02
CA LYS A 12 -9.11 10.97 2.19
C LYS A 12 -7.89 11.35 3.04
N LYS A 13 -8.09 12.05 4.15
CA LYS A 13 -6.98 12.45 5.05
C LYS A 13 -6.38 11.22 5.74
N THR A 14 -7.24 10.41 6.35
CA THR A 14 -6.79 9.21 7.08
C THR A 14 -6.09 8.23 6.15
N ILE A 15 -6.63 7.98 4.95
CA ILE A 15 -5.99 7.04 4.03
C ILE A 15 -4.63 7.53 3.55
N LYS A 16 -4.43 8.83 3.38
CA LYS A 16 -3.14 9.42 3.02
C LYS A 16 -2.08 9.16 4.10
N GLU A 17 -2.44 9.33 5.36
CA GLU A 17 -1.57 9.04 6.51
C GLU A 17 -1.24 7.54 6.60
N LEU A 18 -2.23 6.66 6.39
CA LEU A 18 -2.04 5.21 6.42
C LEU A 18 -1.15 4.72 5.26
N LEU A 19 -1.37 5.23 4.05
CA LEU A 19 -0.56 4.90 2.88
C LEU A 19 0.89 5.37 3.07
N PHE A 20 1.09 6.60 3.56
CA PHE A 20 2.42 7.09 3.90
C PHE A 20 3.11 6.15 4.89
N LYS A 21 2.43 5.77 5.98
CA LYS A 21 3.00 4.86 6.98
C LYS A 21 3.35 3.50 6.39
N ALA A 22 2.43 2.86 5.67
CA ALA A 22 2.68 1.56 5.06
C ALA A 22 3.87 1.59 4.09
N ILE A 23 3.89 2.56 3.19
CA ILE A 23 4.96 2.66 2.19
C ILE A 23 6.30 2.92 2.89
N SER A 24 6.36 3.88 3.82
CA SER A 24 7.57 4.18 4.59
C SER A 24 8.04 3.02 5.48
N SER A 25 7.12 2.14 5.91
CA SER A 25 7.44 0.94 6.71
C SER A 25 7.97 -0.23 5.87
N GLY A 26 8.02 -0.09 4.53
CA GLY A 26 8.65 -1.06 3.63
C GLY A 26 7.68 -1.90 2.79
N TYR A 27 6.38 -1.60 2.78
CA TYR A 27 5.46 -2.20 1.81
C TYR A 27 5.66 -1.57 0.44
N SER A 28 5.61 -2.41 -0.60
CA SER A 28 5.74 -1.98 -2.01
C SER A 28 4.38 -1.92 -2.69
N ILE A 29 3.46 -2.83 -2.34
CA ILE A 29 2.10 -2.82 -2.89
C ILE A 29 1.15 -2.68 -1.71
N VAL A 30 0.22 -1.73 -1.83
CA VAL A 30 -0.77 -1.44 -0.79
C VAL A 30 -2.14 -1.34 -1.44
N ALA A 31 -3.14 -2.04 -0.91
CA ALA A 31 -4.51 -1.95 -1.42
C ALA A 31 -5.44 -1.23 -0.43
N ILE A 32 -6.15 -0.23 -0.94
CA ILE A 32 -7.16 0.54 -0.20
C ILE A 32 -8.49 -0.21 -0.31
N GLY A 33 -8.93 -0.82 0.79
CA GLY A 33 -10.22 -1.49 0.91
C GLY A 33 -11.35 -0.50 1.15
N ILE A 34 -12.19 -0.30 0.14
CA ILE A 34 -13.36 0.57 0.19
C ILE A 34 -14.59 -0.29 0.53
N PRO A 35 -15.25 -0.04 1.68
CA PRO A 35 -16.51 -0.70 1.99
C PRO A 35 -17.59 -0.38 0.96
N TYR A 36 -18.41 -1.36 0.59
CA TYR A 36 -19.51 -1.19 -0.35
C TYR A 36 -20.44 -0.03 0.02
N GLU A 37 -20.79 0.07 1.31
CA GLU A 37 -21.61 1.13 1.89
C GLU A 37 -21.09 2.56 1.59
N HIS A 38 -19.78 2.71 1.35
CA HIS A 38 -19.14 4.02 1.17
C HIS A 38 -18.99 4.42 -0.30
N ILE A 39 -19.31 3.55 -1.27
CA ILE A 39 -19.03 3.80 -2.69
C ILE A 39 -19.75 5.03 -3.23
N CYS A 40 -21.01 5.22 -2.84
CA CYS A 40 -21.82 6.34 -3.31
C CYS A 40 -21.33 7.71 -2.83
N ASN A 41 -20.54 7.73 -1.75
CA ASN A 41 -20.17 8.97 -1.06
C ASN A 41 -18.82 9.55 -1.51
N TYR A 42 -18.04 8.79 -2.27
CA TYR A 42 -16.69 9.20 -2.65
C TYR A 42 -16.44 9.05 -4.15
N ASN A 43 -15.79 10.05 -4.74
CA ASN A 43 -15.28 9.92 -6.10
C ASN A 43 -14.03 9.02 -6.09
N LEU A 44 -14.26 7.72 -6.28
CA LEU A 44 -13.23 6.69 -6.18
C LEU A 44 -12.37 6.54 -7.45
N ASN A 45 -12.50 7.43 -8.43
CA ASN A 45 -11.74 7.36 -9.68
C ASN A 45 -10.38 8.07 -9.62
N GLU A 46 -10.09 8.74 -8.52
CA GLU A 46 -8.83 9.44 -8.36
C GLU A 46 -7.68 8.47 -8.06
N LYS A 47 -6.58 8.60 -8.81
CA LYS A 47 -5.38 7.79 -8.64
C LYS A 47 -4.46 8.40 -7.58
N TRP A 48 -3.90 7.56 -6.71
CA TRP A 48 -2.86 7.96 -5.77
C TRP A 48 -1.49 7.90 -6.43
N LYS A 49 -0.67 8.92 -6.23
CA LYS A 49 0.64 9.08 -6.88
C LYS A 49 1.73 9.14 -5.81
N VAL A 50 2.62 8.16 -5.79
CA VAL A 50 3.73 8.08 -4.83
C VAL A 50 4.96 8.76 -5.42
N ILE A 51 5.63 9.62 -4.65
CA ILE A 51 6.80 10.37 -5.09
C ILE A 51 7.86 10.26 -4.00
N ASN A 52 9.03 9.77 -4.38
CA ASN A 52 10.18 9.77 -3.48
C ASN A 52 10.84 11.13 -3.48
N ILE A 53 11.10 11.67 -2.29
CA ILE A 53 11.85 12.90 -2.08
C ILE A 53 13.18 12.52 -1.44
N LEU A 54 14.26 12.79 -2.16
CA LEU A 54 15.62 12.60 -1.66
C LEU A 54 16.15 13.95 -1.20
N ILE A 55 16.49 14.06 0.08
CA ILE A 55 17.08 15.26 0.67
C ILE A 55 18.53 14.95 1.01
N PRO A 56 19.50 15.70 0.47
CA PRO A 56 20.91 15.49 0.79
C PRO A 56 21.18 15.72 2.28
N ASN A 57 21.93 14.83 2.92
CA ASN A 57 22.26 14.89 4.36
C ASN A 57 22.94 16.20 4.81
N ASN A 58 23.46 17.01 3.88
CA ASN A 58 24.08 18.31 4.16
C ASN A 58 23.08 19.48 4.21
N SER A 59 21.77 19.24 4.08
CA SER A 59 20.72 20.27 4.17
C SER A 59 20.53 20.75 5.62
N SER A 60 21.52 21.45 6.16
CA SER A 60 21.59 21.91 7.56
C SER A 60 20.43 22.83 7.96
N SER A 61 19.69 23.40 7.01
CA SER A 61 18.53 24.28 7.24
C SER A 61 17.24 23.53 7.60
N ILE A 62 17.04 22.32 7.07
CA ILE A 62 15.84 21.50 7.35
C ILE A 62 15.93 20.95 8.77
N ILE A 63 17.09 20.41 9.16
CA ILE A 63 17.36 19.93 10.53
C ILE A 63 17.17 21.07 11.54
N LYS A 64 17.72 22.26 11.27
CA LYS A 64 17.57 23.43 12.16
C LYS A 64 16.13 23.96 12.28
N LYS A 65 15.29 23.83 11.23
CA LYS A 65 13.85 24.16 11.32
C LYS A 65 13.10 23.11 12.13
N LEU A 66 13.41 21.83 11.92
CA LEU A 66 12.77 20.71 12.62
C LEU A 66 13.10 20.69 14.11
N GLU A 67 14.35 21.03 14.48
CA GLU A 67 14.78 21.17 15.88
C GLU A 67 14.14 22.39 16.57
N ARG A 68 13.80 23.47 15.85
CA ARG A 68 13.16 24.67 16.42
C ARG A 68 11.66 24.51 16.67
N ASP A 69 10.97 23.69 15.88
CA ASP A 69 9.52 23.45 16.04
C ASP A 69 9.20 22.43 17.15
N ASN A 70 10.16 21.60 17.57
CA ASN A 70 10.00 20.61 18.64
C ASN A 70 10.36 21.19 20.02
N ASN A 71 9.53 22.09 20.56
CA ASN A 71 9.64 22.61 21.93
C ASN A 71 9.13 21.61 23.01
N GLY A 72 9.37 20.31 22.84
CA GLY A 72 8.78 19.26 23.67
C GLY A 72 9.73 18.12 24.03
N CYS A 73 10.19 18.16 25.30
CA CYS A 73 10.72 17.03 26.07
C CYS A 73 11.95 16.29 25.51
N THR A 74 13.14 16.75 25.88
CA THR A 74 14.35 15.92 25.89
C THR A 74 14.24 14.88 27.02
N ASN A 75 13.69 13.70 26.72
CA ASN A 75 13.86 12.54 27.58
C ASN A 75 15.31 12.05 27.47
N TYR A 76 16.06 12.12 28.56
CA TYR A 76 17.49 11.76 28.68
C TYR A 76 17.83 10.28 28.36
N PHE A 77 16.87 9.47 27.93
CA PHE A 77 17.02 8.04 27.63
C PHE A 77 16.86 7.68 26.15
N ILE A 78 16.48 8.63 25.29
CA ILE A 78 16.39 8.41 23.84
C ILE A 78 17.48 9.27 23.21
N ASP A 79 18.61 8.63 22.86
CA ASP A 79 19.61 9.24 22.00
C ASP A 79 18.91 9.73 20.71
N LYS A 80 18.98 11.04 20.48
CA LYS A 80 18.60 11.81 19.29
C LYS A 80 17.68 11.08 18.29
N ILE A 81 16.43 11.55 18.18
CA ILE A 81 15.52 11.19 17.06
C ILE A 81 16.34 11.16 15.77
N ASN A 82 16.34 10.01 15.10
CA ASN A 82 17.11 9.81 13.88
C ASN A 82 16.66 10.84 12.84
N TYR A 83 17.59 11.32 12.00
CA TYR A 83 17.30 12.27 10.93
C TYR A 83 16.13 11.79 10.05
N GLU A 84 16.08 10.48 9.79
CA GLU A 84 15.02 9.82 9.02
C GLU A 84 13.63 9.95 9.67
N ASP A 85 13.54 9.77 10.99
CA ASP A 85 12.27 9.88 11.72
C ASP A 85 11.75 11.32 11.69
N THR A 86 12.63 12.29 11.93
CA THR A 86 12.29 13.72 11.91
C THR A 86 11.83 14.16 10.52
N LEU A 87 12.49 13.66 9.48
CA LEU A 87 12.10 13.94 8.10
C LEU A 87 10.77 13.27 7.73
N ASN A 88 10.51 12.05 8.19
CA ASN A 88 9.24 11.37 7.97
C ASN A 88 8.07 12.12 8.61
N GLU A 89 8.23 12.64 9.84
CA GLU A 89 7.22 13.49 10.47
C GLU A 89 6.94 14.76 9.65
N TYR A 90 7.99 15.39 9.12
CA TYR A 90 7.85 16.57 8.26
C TYR A 90 7.11 16.26 6.96
N LEU A 91 7.47 15.17 6.29
CA LEU A 91 6.80 14.72 5.07
C LEU A 91 5.33 14.37 5.31
N LEU A 92 5.01 13.77 6.46
CA LEU A 92 3.63 13.52 6.85
C LEU A 92 2.82 14.83 6.99
N LYS A 93 3.40 15.85 7.65
CA LYS A 93 2.78 17.19 7.73
C LYS A 93 2.58 17.80 6.34
N LEU A 94 3.56 17.68 5.45
CA LEU A 94 3.45 18.18 4.08
C LEU A 94 2.38 17.43 3.27
N ASN A 95 2.32 16.11 3.39
CA ASN A 95 1.30 15.29 2.73
C ASN A 95 -0.11 15.78 3.10
N ASN A 96 -0.35 16.06 4.38
CA ASN A 96 -1.65 16.58 4.84
C ASN A 96 -1.99 17.99 4.34
N GLN A 97 -1.00 18.75 3.84
CA GLN A 97 -1.21 20.09 3.26
C GLN A 97 -1.41 20.06 1.73
N ILE A 98 -1.17 18.93 1.07
CA ILE A 98 -1.36 18.78 -0.36
C ILE A 98 -2.78 18.26 -0.61
N ASP A 99 -3.62 19.07 -1.25
CA ASP A 99 -5.00 18.68 -1.57
C ASP A 99 -5.06 17.55 -2.61
N ASN A 100 -4.05 17.44 -3.46
CA ASN A 100 -3.91 16.37 -4.45
C ASN A 100 -3.51 15.03 -3.79
N ASN A 101 -3.80 13.93 -4.47
CA ASN A 101 -3.49 12.55 -4.02
C ASN A 101 -2.01 12.16 -4.18
N TYR A 102 -1.09 13.10 -3.94
CA TYR A 102 0.34 12.84 -3.87
C TYR A 102 0.72 12.30 -2.50
N ILE A 103 1.58 11.29 -2.48
CA ILE A 103 2.18 10.74 -1.27
C ILE A 103 3.68 10.90 -1.38
N LEU A 104 4.20 11.87 -0.66
CA LEU A 104 5.63 12.15 -0.55
C LEU A 104 6.23 11.19 0.46
N ILE A 105 7.24 10.43 0.04
CA ILE A 105 7.98 9.49 0.89
C ILE A 105 9.47 9.79 0.82
N ASN A 106 10.24 9.31 1.78
CA ASN A 106 11.70 9.29 1.70
C ASN A 106 12.19 7.83 1.90
N LYS A 107 12.37 7.12 0.79
CA LYS A 107 12.98 5.79 0.76
C LYS A 107 14.43 5.92 0.27
N SER A 108 15.37 5.62 1.16
CA SER A 108 16.80 5.54 0.87
C SER A 108 17.18 4.28 0.07
N ASN A 109 16.42 3.19 0.23
CA ASN A 109 16.57 1.96 -0.53
C ASN A 109 15.43 1.76 -1.53
N THR A 110 15.69 2.13 -2.78
CA THR A 110 14.90 1.76 -3.97
C THR A 110 15.45 0.46 -4.57
N LEU A 111 15.62 -0.59 -3.75
CA LEU A 111 15.94 -1.93 -4.27
C LEU A 111 14.78 -2.39 -5.15
N SER A 112 14.91 -2.00 -6.41
CA SER A 112 14.02 -2.23 -7.52
C SER A 112 14.17 -3.68 -7.91
N ILE A 113 13.15 -4.48 -7.65
CA ILE A 113 13.00 -5.71 -8.41
C ILE A 113 12.26 -5.33 -9.67
N LYS A 114 13.00 -4.68 -10.57
CA LYS A 114 12.63 -4.57 -11.98
C LYS A 114 12.31 -5.99 -12.47
N ASN A 115 11.20 -6.16 -13.17
CA ASN A 115 10.87 -7.33 -14.02
C ASN A 115 10.05 -8.51 -13.45
N ILE A 116 9.43 -8.48 -12.26
CA ILE A 116 8.45 -9.55 -11.90
C ILE A 116 7.01 -9.13 -12.15
N CYS A 117 6.70 -7.82 -12.05
CA CYS A 117 5.33 -7.31 -12.13
C CYS A 117 5.01 -6.54 -13.42
N ASP A 118 6.02 -6.03 -14.13
CA ASP A 118 5.81 -5.19 -15.31
C ASP A 118 5.12 -5.95 -16.47
N ASP A 119 5.44 -7.24 -16.64
CA ASP A 119 4.92 -8.05 -17.75
C ASP A 119 3.48 -8.55 -17.52
N PHE A 120 2.96 -8.50 -16.28
CA PHE A 120 1.66 -9.12 -15.94
C PHE A 120 0.66 -8.23 -15.19
N ILE A 121 1.10 -7.21 -14.44
CA ILE A 121 0.26 -6.67 -13.36
C ILE A 121 -0.25 -5.25 -13.61
N LEU A 122 0.46 -4.32 -14.27
CA LEU A 122 0.01 -2.93 -14.30
C LEU A 122 0.26 -2.22 -15.64
N ASN A 123 -0.73 -2.29 -16.53
CA ASN A 123 -0.86 -1.45 -17.72
C ASN A 123 -1.12 0.05 -17.39
N TYR A 124 -0.94 0.42 -16.13
CA TYR A 124 -0.97 1.79 -15.64
C TYR A 124 0.32 2.00 -14.87
N LYS A 125 1.43 2.26 -15.59
CA LYS A 125 2.50 3.03 -14.95
C LYS A 125 1.81 4.26 -14.33
N HIS A 126 2.01 4.49 -13.03
CA HIS A 126 1.59 5.74 -12.39
C HIS A 126 2.48 6.85 -12.95
N GLU A 127 2.34 7.14 -14.24
CA GLU A 127 3.06 8.19 -14.92
C GLU A 127 2.51 9.50 -14.38
N ILE A 128 3.35 10.11 -13.56
CA ILE A 128 3.19 11.49 -13.16
C ILE A 128 3.67 12.30 -14.34
N GLU A 129 2.79 13.12 -14.92
CA GLU A 129 3.13 13.92 -16.08
C GLU A 129 4.23 14.91 -15.71
N GLU A 130 5.11 15.26 -16.65
CA GLU A 130 6.20 16.21 -16.38
C GLU A 130 5.68 17.56 -15.87
N GLU A 131 4.52 18.01 -16.35
CA GLU A 131 3.88 19.25 -15.90
C GLU A 131 3.41 19.17 -14.44
N GLU A 132 2.83 18.04 -14.05
CA GLU A 132 2.43 17.78 -12.67
C GLU A 132 3.64 17.77 -11.73
N MET A 133 4.74 17.15 -12.18
CA MET A 133 5.99 17.12 -11.43
C MET A 133 6.58 18.52 -11.27
N LYS A 134 6.57 19.35 -12.32
CA LYS A 134 7.02 20.75 -12.25
C LYS A 134 6.17 21.57 -11.29
N LYS A 135 4.83 21.41 -11.33
CA LYS A 135 3.90 22.09 -10.40
C LYS A 135 4.19 21.70 -8.95
N LEU A 136 4.36 20.41 -8.68
CA LEU A 136 4.67 19.93 -7.34
C LEU A 136 6.04 20.43 -6.87
N HIS A 137 7.06 20.35 -7.71
CA HIS A 137 8.39 20.87 -7.39
C HIS A 137 8.35 22.36 -7.02
N ASN A 138 7.65 23.18 -7.80
CA ASN A 138 7.50 24.61 -7.51
C ASN A 138 6.76 24.89 -6.19
N TRP A 139 5.80 24.03 -5.81
CA TRP A 139 5.11 24.15 -4.52
C TRP A 139 6.00 23.72 -3.34
N LEU A 140 6.87 22.72 -3.54
CA LEU A 140 7.79 22.23 -2.51
C LEU A 140 9.02 23.15 -2.34
N ALA A 141 9.52 23.73 -3.42
CA ALA A 141 10.70 24.60 -3.43
C ALA A 141 10.74 25.64 -2.29
N PRO A 142 9.71 26.47 -2.05
CA PRO A 142 9.74 27.45 -0.95
C PRO A 142 9.74 26.82 0.45
N LYS A 143 9.32 25.56 0.58
CA LYS A 143 9.28 24.84 1.87
C LYS A 143 10.64 24.28 2.25
N PHE A 144 11.45 23.91 1.25
CA PHE A 144 12.79 23.34 1.40
C PHE A 144 13.93 24.33 1.15
N ILE A 145 13.66 25.50 0.58
CA ILE A 145 14.66 26.58 0.40
C ILE A 145 14.51 27.58 1.55
N THR A 146 15.62 27.86 2.23
CA THR A 146 15.79 29.06 3.04
C THR A 146 16.72 30.00 2.30
N THR A 147 16.17 31.02 1.66
CA THR A 147 16.95 32.23 1.39
C THR A 147 16.16 33.41 1.91
N GLU A 148 16.62 33.95 3.04
CA GLU A 148 16.69 35.40 3.15
C GLU A 148 17.45 35.88 1.89
N ASN A 149 16.77 36.66 1.04
CA ASN A 149 17.27 37.34 -0.16
C ASN A 149 17.65 36.48 -1.38
N SER A 150 16.83 36.55 -2.43
CA SER A 150 17.07 37.47 -3.56
C SER A 150 16.29 37.02 -4.79
N GLY A 151 15.65 37.98 -5.45
CA GLY A 151 14.96 37.75 -6.72
C GLY A 151 15.97 37.35 -7.80
N ASN A 152 15.80 36.16 -8.35
CA ASN A 152 16.10 35.83 -9.74
C ASN A 152 15.55 34.42 -10.03
N GLN A 153 14.34 34.37 -10.60
CA GLN A 153 13.78 33.15 -11.18
C GLN A 153 14.56 32.79 -12.45
N LYS A 154 15.35 31.71 -12.41
CA LYS A 154 15.72 30.95 -13.61
C LYS A 154 15.53 29.46 -13.35
N GLY A 155 14.97 28.79 -14.36
CA GLY A 155 14.34 27.46 -14.26
C GLY A 155 15.25 26.35 -13.75
N ILE A 156 14.66 25.44 -12.98
CA ILE A 156 15.34 24.31 -12.33
C ILE A 156 15.09 23.02 -13.14
N LYS A 157 16.16 22.25 -13.35
CA LYS A 157 16.19 20.98 -14.09
C LYS A 157 15.43 19.89 -13.33
N VAL A 158 14.37 19.37 -13.95
CA VAL A 158 13.73 18.10 -13.59
C VAL A 158 14.60 16.98 -14.15
N VAL A 159 15.08 16.07 -13.30
CA VAL A 159 15.81 14.87 -13.76
C VAL A 159 14.79 13.77 -14.01
N THR A 160 14.36 13.63 -15.26
CA THR A 160 13.74 12.39 -15.76
C THR A 160 14.90 11.43 -16.08
N HIS A 161 14.93 10.25 -15.47
CA HIS A 161 15.93 9.23 -15.82
C HIS A 161 15.29 8.12 -16.63
N GLU A 162 15.47 8.21 -17.95
CA GLU A 162 15.85 7.05 -18.76
C GLU A 162 17.31 7.27 -19.19
N ASN A 163 18.20 6.38 -18.73
CA ASN A 163 19.59 6.18 -19.15
C ASN A 163 20.48 7.42 -19.37
N SER A 164 21.40 7.72 -18.44
CA SER A 164 22.69 8.31 -18.86
C SER A 164 23.83 8.02 -17.90
N TYR A 165 24.95 7.66 -18.51
CA TYR A 165 26.25 7.42 -17.91
C TYR A 165 26.79 8.70 -17.27
N ILE A 166 27.45 8.55 -16.11
CA ILE A 166 28.26 9.61 -15.50
C ILE A 166 29.54 9.74 -16.33
N ASP A 167 29.62 10.78 -17.17
CA ASP A 167 30.90 11.21 -17.73
C ASP A 167 31.50 12.29 -16.83
N THR A 168 32.43 11.87 -15.97
CA THR A 168 33.30 12.78 -15.22
C THR A 168 34.38 13.34 -16.15
N SER A 169 34.07 14.45 -16.84
CA SER A 169 35.08 15.46 -17.14
C SER A 169 34.44 16.80 -17.48
N CYS A 170 34.74 17.83 -16.69
CA CYS A 170 35.17 19.16 -17.13
C CYS A 170 35.05 20.16 -15.97
N ASN A 171 36.20 20.69 -15.57
CA ASN A 171 36.34 21.89 -14.75
C ASN A 171 35.73 23.10 -15.46
N SER A 172 34.82 23.82 -14.80
CA SER A 172 34.76 25.27 -14.84
C SER A 172 33.86 25.79 -13.72
N ASN A 173 34.38 26.79 -13.01
CA ASN A 173 33.75 27.52 -11.92
C ASN A 173 32.35 28.02 -12.32
N ASP A 174 31.30 27.43 -11.76
CA ASP A 174 29.98 28.06 -11.72
C ASP A 174 29.24 27.63 -10.46
N ILE A 175 28.63 28.64 -9.85
CA ILE A 175 28.03 28.68 -8.52
C ILE A 175 27.10 27.46 -8.30
N GLN A 176 27.45 26.66 -7.29
CA GLN A 176 26.64 25.55 -6.79
C GLN A 176 25.27 26.07 -6.34
N THR A 177 24.26 26.00 -7.21
CA THR A 177 22.88 25.94 -6.77
C THR A 177 22.71 24.62 -6.02
N GLU A 178 22.82 24.67 -4.69
CA GLU A 178 22.44 23.56 -3.82
C GLU A 178 20.96 23.24 -4.05
N ASN A 179 20.68 22.23 -4.87
CA ASN A 179 19.33 21.66 -4.94
C ASN A 179 19.00 21.08 -3.57
N SER A 180 18.05 21.71 -2.86
CA SER A 180 17.70 21.34 -1.48
C SER A 180 17.00 19.98 -1.37
N PHE A 181 16.45 19.46 -2.46
CA PHE A 181 15.86 18.13 -2.56
C PHE A 181 15.73 17.68 -4.03
N PHE A 182 15.52 16.38 -4.26
CA PHE A 182 15.24 15.78 -5.56
C PHE A 182 13.93 14.98 -5.50
N LEU A 183 13.15 15.02 -6.58
CA LEU A 183 11.93 14.23 -6.74
C LEU A 183 12.17 13.06 -7.69
N GLN A 184 11.76 11.87 -7.29
CA GLN A 184 11.82 10.66 -8.10
C GLN A 184 10.42 10.03 -8.21
N THR A 185 9.97 9.83 -9.46
CA THR A 185 8.66 9.23 -9.80
C THR A 185 8.62 7.72 -9.66
N ASN A 186 9.76 7.04 -9.88
CA ASN A 186 9.77 5.59 -9.92
C ASN A 186 10.19 5.01 -8.57
N THR A 187 9.19 4.63 -7.77
CA THR A 187 9.38 4.02 -6.45
C THR A 187 9.01 2.54 -6.42
N ASP A 188 8.74 1.91 -7.56
CA ASP A 188 8.17 0.54 -7.67
C ASP A 188 7.08 0.28 -6.61
N THR A 189 6.27 1.30 -6.35
CA THR A 189 5.27 1.30 -5.30
C THR A 189 3.91 1.52 -5.93
N TYR A 190 2.98 0.63 -5.62
CA TYR A 190 1.68 0.58 -6.28
C TYR A 190 0.57 0.63 -5.26
N ILE A 191 -0.43 1.46 -5.55
CA ILE A 191 -1.61 1.62 -4.71
C ILE A 191 -2.80 1.07 -5.48
N LEU A 192 -3.37 -0.02 -4.98
CA LEU A 192 -4.50 -0.72 -5.59
C LEU A 192 -5.82 -0.27 -4.96
N LYS A 193 -6.87 -0.24 -5.77
CA LYS A 193 -8.23 0.03 -5.33
C LYS A 193 -8.97 -1.29 -5.12
N ARG A 194 -9.32 -1.59 -3.88
CA ARG A 194 -10.02 -2.82 -3.50
C ARG A 194 -11.44 -2.52 -3.06
N LEU A 195 -12.38 -3.35 -3.49
CA LEU A 195 -13.76 -3.37 -3.02
C LEU A 195 -13.93 -4.41 -1.90
N ASN A 196 -14.53 -4.00 -0.80
CA ASN A 196 -14.93 -4.89 0.30
C ASN A 196 -16.45 -4.91 0.41
N ILE A 197 -17.05 -6.07 0.27
CA ILE A 197 -18.51 -6.26 0.36
C ILE A 197 -18.78 -7.30 1.44
N LYS A 198 -19.73 -7.06 2.33
CA LYS A 198 -20.23 -8.13 3.20
C LYS A 198 -21.10 -9.06 2.38
N TYR A 199 -21.08 -10.35 2.65
CA TYR A 199 -21.93 -11.31 1.92
C TYR A 199 -23.41 -10.87 1.86
N GLU A 200 -23.95 -10.40 2.99
CA GLU A 200 -25.32 -9.87 3.12
C GLU A 200 -25.62 -8.76 2.10
N ASP A 201 -24.67 -7.85 1.87
CA ASP A 201 -24.83 -6.75 0.92
C ASP A 201 -24.74 -7.22 -0.53
N VAL A 202 -23.96 -8.28 -0.82
CA VAL A 202 -23.77 -8.79 -2.19
C VAL A 202 -25.11 -9.25 -2.79
N GLU A 203 -25.96 -9.89 -1.99
CA GLU A 203 -27.28 -10.37 -2.44
C GLU A 203 -28.22 -9.23 -2.85
N HIS A 204 -27.98 -8.02 -2.33
CA HIS A 204 -28.77 -6.83 -2.62
C HIS A 204 -28.23 -6.03 -3.84
N ILE A 205 -27.08 -6.41 -4.40
CA ILE A 205 -26.52 -5.72 -5.57
C ILE A 205 -27.26 -6.16 -6.84
N GLU A 206 -28.11 -5.28 -7.37
CA GLU A 206 -28.72 -5.48 -8.68
C GLU A 206 -27.66 -5.58 -9.78
N ASN A 207 -27.64 -6.72 -10.48
CA ASN A 207 -26.70 -6.99 -11.56
C ASN A 207 -25.23 -6.75 -11.17
N TYR A 208 -24.76 -7.53 -10.20
CA TYR A 208 -23.38 -7.56 -9.69
C TYR A 208 -22.31 -7.39 -10.77
N GLN A 209 -22.42 -8.11 -11.89
CA GLN A 209 -21.43 -8.07 -12.97
C GLN A 209 -21.35 -6.71 -13.67
N LYS A 210 -22.49 -6.05 -13.88
CA LYS A 210 -22.54 -4.70 -14.44
C LYS A 210 -21.91 -3.70 -13.47
N PHE A 211 -22.26 -3.79 -12.20
CA PHE A 211 -21.72 -2.95 -11.14
C PHE A 211 -20.18 -3.00 -11.06
N LEU A 212 -19.58 -4.20 -11.14
CA LEU A 212 -18.13 -4.35 -11.14
C LEU A 212 -17.44 -3.68 -12.34
N LYS A 213 -18.04 -3.79 -13.53
CA LYS A 213 -17.49 -3.21 -14.77
C LYS A 213 -17.47 -1.68 -14.74
N GLU A 214 -18.49 -1.07 -14.15
CA GLU A 214 -18.62 0.39 -14.09
C GLU A 214 -17.62 1.03 -13.12
N ASN A 215 -17.34 0.38 -11.98
CA ASN A 215 -16.54 0.97 -10.90
C ASN A 215 -15.03 0.70 -10.97
N LYS A 216 -14.59 -0.18 -11.89
CA LYS A 216 -13.17 -0.45 -12.23
C LYS A 216 -12.27 -0.72 -11.03
N PHE A 217 -12.73 -1.54 -10.06
CA PHE A 217 -11.90 -1.97 -8.93
C PHE A 217 -10.76 -2.89 -9.37
N ASP A 218 -9.58 -2.74 -8.74
CA ASP A 218 -8.43 -3.60 -8.98
C ASP A 218 -8.63 -4.96 -8.33
N LEU A 219 -9.17 -4.99 -7.12
CA LEU A 219 -9.40 -6.19 -6.32
C LEU A 219 -10.83 -6.20 -5.79
N ILE A 220 -11.41 -7.39 -5.66
CA ILE A 220 -12.72 -7.59 -5.05
C ILE A 220 -12.61 -8.63 -3.95
N SER A 221 -13.08 -8.25 -2.77
CA SER A 221 -13.21 -9.13 -1.62
C SER A 221 -14.63 -9.19 -1.11
N ILE A 222 -15.05 -10.40 -0.70
CA ILE A 222 -16.31 -10.63 -0.03
C ILE A 222 -16.02 -11.16 1.37
N GLU A 223 -16.56 -10.48 2.39
CA GLU A 223 -16.50 -10.89 3.78
C GLU A 223 -17.55 -11.97 4.07
N VAL A 224 -17.11 -13.05 4.72
CA VAL A 224 -17.97 -14.16 5.12
C VAL A 224 -18.07 -14.29 6.63
N THR A 225 -19.25 -14.68 7.10
CA THR A 225 -19.54 -14.96 8.51
C THR A 225 -19.81 -16.44 8.75
N THR A 226 -20.18 -17.20 7.70
CA THR A 226 -20.46 -18.64 7.79
C THR A 226 -19.75 -19.46 6.71
N PRO A 227 -19.43 -20.74 6.95
CA PRO A 227 -18.84 -21.62 5.94
C PRO A 227 -19.71 -21.83 4.69
N GLU A 228 -21.04 -21.79 4.84
CA GLU A 228 -21.99 -21.99 3.75
C GLU A 228 -21.87 -20.91 2.67
N GLU A 229 -21.61 -19.66 3.09
CA GLU A 229 -21.43 -18.51 2.20
C GLU A 229 -20.28 -18.70 1.22
N ILE A 230 -19.20 -19.40 1.61
CA ILE A 230 -18.01 -19.64 0.78
C ILE A 230 -18.39 -20.36 -0.52
N ASN A 231 -19.20 -21.42 -0.41
CA ASN A 231 -19.63 -22.20 -1.56
C ASN A 231 -20.57 -21.39 -2.46
N ILE A 232 -21.46 -20.59 -1.87
CA ILE A 232 -22.38 -19.74 -2.63
C ILE A 232 -21.60 -18.66 -3.40
N ILE A 233 -20.63 -18.02 -2.75
CA ILE A 233 -19.74 -17.04 -3.38
C ILE A 233 -19.03 -17.67 -4.57
N ALA A 234 -18.38 -18.83 -4.36
CA ALA A 234 -17.64 -19.50 -5.42
C ALA A 234 -18.51 -19.97 -6.59
N LEU A 235 -19.83 -20.16 -6.38
CA LEU A 235 -20.80 -20.54 -7.40
C LEU A 235 -21.35 -19.34 -8.19
N LYS A 236 -21.71 -18.25 -7.50
CA LYS A 236 -22.53 -17.16 -8.07
C LYS A 236 -21.76 -15.89 -8.36
N TYR A 237 -20.72 -15.59 -7.59
CA TYR A 237 -20.07 -14.28 -7.60
C TYR A 237 -18.63 -14.36 -8.09
N ASP A 238 -18.23 -13.31 -8.81
CA ASP A 238 -16.87 -13.17 -9.33
C ASP A 238 -16.07 -12.23 -8.41
N CYS A 239 -15.30 -12.83 -7.51
CA CYS A 239 -14.38 -12.12 -6.62
C CYS A 239 -12.95 -12.67 -6.70
N ASP A 240 -12.03 -11.98 -6.04
CA ASP A 240 -10.62 -12.39 -5.97
C ASP A 240 -10.31 -13.03 -4.61
N ILE A 241 -10.90 -12.46 -3.55
CA ILE A 241 -10.59 -12.76 -2.16
C ILE A 241 -11.88 -13.08 -1.38
N ILE A 242 -11.84 -14.16 -0.60
CA ILE A 242 -12.82 -14.45 0.46
C ILE A 242 -12.18 -14.04 1.79
N TYR A 243 -12.74 -13.03 2.44
CA TYR A 243 -12.19 -12.43 3.65
C TYR A 243 -12.93 -12.95 4.89
N PHE A 244 -12.17 -13.34 5.92
CA PHE A 244 -12.71 -13.75 7.22
C PHE A 244 -12.50 -12.64 8.24
N ASP A 245 -13.60 -12.11 8.82
CA ASP A 245 -13.49 -11.22 9.97
C ASP A 245 -13.37 -12.02 11.27
N LEU A 246 -12.14 -12.19 11.72
CA LEU A 246 -11.82 -12.99 12.91
C LEU A 246 -12.06 -12.26 14.24
N LYS A 247 -12.67 -11.06 14.20
CA LYS A 247 -13.13 -10.35 15.40
C LYS A 247 -14.30 -11.07 16.08
N ASN A 248 -15.14 -11.72 15.28
CA ASN A 248 -16.31 -12.43 15.73
C ASN A 248 -16.06 -13.95 15.75
N ALA A 249 -16.94 -14.68 16.42
CA ALA A 249 -16.90 -16.14 16.39
C ALA A 249 -17.17 -16.64 14.96
N PHE A 250 -16.30 -17.51 14.45
CA PHE A 250 -16.47 -18.16 13.16
C PHE A 250 -16.57 -19.67 13.36
N THR A 251 -17.54 -20.30 12.69
CA THR A 251 -17.73 -21.76 12.78
C THR A 251 -16.55 -22.50 12.16
N SER A 252 -16.11 -23.58 12.80
CA SER A 252 -14.99 -24.39 12.31
C SER A 252 -15.19 -24.82 10.85
N LEU A 253 -14.25 -24.45 10.00
CA LEU A 253 -14.16 -24.87 8.60
C LEU A 253 -13.78 -26.33 8.47
N LYS A 254 -14.30 -26.97 7.43
CA LYS A 254 -13.85 -28.26 6.91
C LYS A 254 -13.28 -28.06 5.50
N LYS A 255 -12.45 -29.02 5.08
CA LYS A 255 -11.84 -28.98 3.74
C LYS A 255 -12.89 -28.98 2.62
N SER A 256 -14.03 -29.64 2.83
CA SER A 256 -15.17 -29.65 1.90
C SER A 256 -15.70 -28.25 1.61
N ASP A 257 -15.65 -27.35 2.61
CA ASP A 257 -16.32 -26.05 2.56
C ASP A 257 -15.56 -25.08 1.66
N ILE A 258 -14.25 -25.30 1.49
CA ILE A 258 -13.36 -24.43 0.72
C ILE A 258 -12.89 -25.03 -0.60
N GLN A 259 -13.08 -26.34 -0.82
CA GLN A 259 -12.49 -27.04 -1.97
C GLN A 259 -12.96 -26.44 -3.29
N TYR A 260 -14.26 -26.17 -3.43
CA TYR A 260 -14.80 -25.59 -4.64
C TYR A 260 -14.26 -24.18 -4.93
N ALA A 261 -14.05 -23.38 -3.87
CA ALA A 261 -13.43 -22.06 -4.01
C ALA A 261 -11.95 -22.16 -4.43
N ILE A 262 -11.20 -23.13 -3.89
CA ILE A 262 -9.82 -23.41 -4.30
C ILE A 262 -9.76 -23.80 -5.78
N ASP A 263 -10.67 -24.68 -6.23
CA ASP A 263 -10.71 -25.18 -7.61
C ASP A 263 -11.02 -24.05 -8.61
N LYS A 264 -11.86 -23.08 -8.21
CA LYS A 264 -12.11 -21.84 -8.96
C LYS A 264 -10.96 -20.84 -8.87
N GLY A 265 -9.98 -21.08 -8.01
CA GLY A 265 -8.76 -20.30 -7.87
C GLY A 265 -8.89 -19.06 -6.98
N PHE A 266 -9.90 -18.98 -6.10
CA PHE A 266 -10.04 -17.89 -5.13
C PHE A 266 -8.90 -17.90 -4.11
N PHE A 267 -8.63 -16.73 -3.53
CA PHE A 267 -7.73 -16.58 -2.40
C PHE A 267 -8.53 -16.31 -1.13
N PHE A 268 -7.92 -16.61 0.01
CA PHE A 268 -8.51 -16.41 1.32
C PHE A 268 -7.70 -15.40 2.08
N GLU A 269 -8.33 -14.59 2.91
CA GLU A 269 -7.64 -13.54 3.65
C GLU A 269 -8.10 -13.47 5.11
N ILE A 270 -7.12 -13.26 5.98
CA ILE A 270 -7.32 -12.94 7.38
C ILE A 270 -6.64 -11.60 7.72
N SER A 271 -7.24 -10.86 8.65
CA SER A 271 -6.63 -9.65 9.20
C SER A 271 -5.59 -9.96 10.27
N SER A 272 -4.61 -9.08 10.41
CA SER A 272 -3.65 -9.08 11.52
C SER A 272 -4.34 -8.95 12.89
N PRO A 273 -3.79 -9.55 13.96
CA PRO A 273 -4.30 -9.35 15.30
C PRO A 273 -4.06 -7.92 15.84
N SER A 274 -3.28 -7.08 15.14
CA SER A 274 -3.00 -5.70 15.55
C SER A 274 -4.25 -4.80 15.62
N ILE A 275 -5.35 -5.18 14.97
CA ILE A 275 -6.61 -4.43 14.97
C ILE A 275 -7.56 -4.81 16.11
N LEU A 276 -7.19 -5.80 16.93
CA LEU A 276 -8.02 -6.34 18.01
C LEU A 276 -7.85 -5.49 19.27
N THR A 277 -8.97 -5.21 19.92
CA THR A 277 -9.06 -4.24 21.03
C THR A 277 -9.54 -4.86 22.33
N THR A 278 -10.35 -5.92 22.26
CA THR A 278 -10.95 -6.57 23.41
C THR A 278 -10.42 -7.99 23.60
N SER A 279 -10.39 -8.47 24.84
CA SER A 279 -9.99 -9.86 25.16
C SER A 279 -10.84 -10.91 24.44
N THR A 280 -12.12 -10.62 24.23
CA THR A 280 -13.05 -11.48 23.49
C THR A 280 -12.65 -11.61 22.02
N GLU A 281 -12.28 -10.51 21.35
CA GLU A 281 -11.78 -10.56 19.97
C GLU A 281 -10.49 -11.41 19.87
N TYR A 282 -9.55 -11.26 20.82
CA TYR A 282 -8.34 -12.10 20.86
C TYR A 282 -8.65 -13.58 21.05
N PHE A 283 -9.67 -13.91 21.86
CA PHE A 283 -10.13 -15.28 22.06
C PHE A 283 -10.70 -15.87 20.77
N TYR A 284 -11.63 -15.17 20.10
CA TYR A 284 -12.20 -15.63 18.84
C TYR A 284 -11.18 -15.73 17.71
N TYR A 285 -10.26 -14.76 17.64
CA TYR A 285 -9.16 -14.76 16.69
C TYR A 285 -8.29 -16.01 16.85
N SER A 286 -7.85 -16.29 18.07
CA SER A 286 -6.95 -17.41 18.36
C SER A 286 -7.61 -18.77 18.09
N LEU A 287 -8.90 -18.90 18.40
CA LEU A 287 -9.68 -20.10 18.14
C LEU A 287 -9.84 -20.34 16.63
N SER A 288 -10.25 -19.31 15.89
CA SER A 288 -10.56 -19.40 14.46
C SER A 288 -9.31 -19.53 13.60
N LEU A 289 -8.22 -18.85 13.97
CA LEU A 289 -6.97 -18.86 13.22
C LEU A 289 -6.40 -20.27 13.08
N ASN A 290 -6.34 -21.04 14.18
CA ASN A 290 -5.82 -22.41 14.15
C ASN A 290 -6.63 -23.34 13.25
N ASN A 291 -7.95 -23.17 13.22
CA ASN A 291 -8.80 -23.90 12.29
C ASN A 291 -8.52 -23.48 10.84
N ILE A 292 -8.54 -22.18 10.54
CA ILE A 292 -8.31 -21.64 9.19
C ILE A 292 -6.97 -22.12 8.61
N ILE A 293 -5.89 -22.00 9.35
CA ILE A 293 -4.54 -22.34 8.86
C ILE A 293 -4.33 -23.85 8.69
N SER A 294 -5.14 -24.67 9.37
CA SER A 294 -5.12 -26.13 9.22
C SER A 294 -5.90 -26.61 8.00
N VAL A 295 -6.91 -25.85 7.56
CA VAL A 295 -7.82 -26.22 6.49
C VAL A 295 -7.45 -25.54 5.16
N ILE A 296 -7.14 -24.24 5.19
CA ILE A 296 -6.81 -23.44 4.02
C ILE A 296 -5.34 -23.64 3.65
N PRO A 297 -5.03 -24.02 2.39
CA PRO A 297 -3.65 -24.08 1.91
C PRO A 297 -2.95 -22.73 2.05
N LEU A 298 -1.75 -22.72 2.66
CA LEU A 298 -1.00 -21.47 2.91
C LEU A 298 -0.57 -20.76 1.62
N ASN A 299 -0.48 -21.46 0.49
CA ASN A 299 -0.25 -20.84 -0.81
C ASN A 299 -1.49 -20.13 -1.40
N ARG A 300 -2.62 -20.15 -0.68
CA ARG A 300 -3.87 -19.44 -1.00
C ARG A 300 -4.30 -18.48 0.12
N LEU A 301 -3.57 -18.44 1.23
CA LEU A 301 -3.87 -17.58 2.36
C LEU A 301 -3.07 -16.28 2.29
N ILE A 302 -3.78 -15.16 2.36
CA ILE A 302 -3.25 -13.81 2.48
C ILE A 302 -3.40 -13.37 3.93
N ILE A 303 -2.35 -12.74 4.46
CA ILE A 303 -2.41 -12.07 5.76
C ILE A 303 -2.18 -10.60 5.49
N SER A 304 -3.15 -9.76 5.86
CA SER A 304 -3.11 -8.32 5.64
C SER A 304 -3.33 -7.56 6.94
N SER A 305 -3.03 -6.27 6.95
CA SER A 305 -3.13 -5.51 8.20
C SER A 305 -4.58 -5.23 8.59
N ALA A 306 -5.47 -5.00 7.62
CA ALA A 306 -6.83 -4.51 7.81
C ALA A 306 -6.91 -3.22 8.65
N SER A 307 -5.84 -2.42 8.61
CA SER A 307 -5.63 -1.27 9.49
C SER A 307 -6.59 -0.12 9.18
N MET A 308 -7.10 0.51 10.24
CA MET A 308 -7.84 1.76 10.24
C MET A 308 -7.05 2.91 10.89
N LYS A 309 -6.03 2.58 11.70
CA LYS A 309 -5.20 3.54 12.42
C LYS A 309 -3.72 3.37 12.09
N HIS A 310 -2.98 4.46 12.20
CA HIS A 310 -1.53 4.49 11.93
C HIS A 310 -0.74 3.50 12.82
N THR A 311 -1.18 3.29 14.06
CA THR A 311 -0.53 2.37 15.02
C THR A 311 -0.71 0.90 14.69
N GLU A 312 -1.68 0.56 13.83
CA GLU A 312 -2.01 -0.83 13.47
C GLU A 312 -1.13 -1.33 12.31
N ILE A 313 -0.51 -0.41 11.56
CA ILE A 313 0.42 -0.70 10.46
C ILE A 313 1.82 -0.95 11.04
N LEU A 314 2.24 -2.21 10.96
CA LEU A 314 3.54 -2.66 11.42
C LEU A 314 4.50 -2.86 10.25
N GLU A 315 5.79 -2.64 10.51
CA GLU A 315 6.85 -3.03 9.58
C GLU A 315 6.77 -4.53 9.28
N PRO A 316 7.07 -4.97 8.04
CA PRO A 316 6.87 -6.36 7.63
C PRO A 316 7.53 -7.40 8.52
N LEU A 317 8.74 -7.15 9.02
CA LEU A 317 9.43 -8.09 9.92
C LEU A 317 8.74 -8.20 11.28
N HIS A 318 8.23 -7.09 11.82
CA HIS A 318 7.43 -7.10 13.05
C HIS A 318 6.06 -7.74 12.83
N PHE A 319 5.46 -7.51 11.67
CA PHE A 319 4.21 -8.13 11.25
C PHE A 319 4.31 -9.67 11.20
N LEU A 320 5.40 -10.19 10.63
CA LEU A 320 5.69 -11.62 10.63
C LEU A 320 5.84 -12.18 12.05
N ARG A 321 6.46 -11.43 12.96
CA ARG A 321 6.66 -11.86 14.36
C ARG A 321 5.37 -12.12 15.11
N LEU A 322 4.28 -11.40 14.80
CA LEU A 322 2.97 -11.62 15.42
C LEU A 322 2.46 -13.05 15.20
N HIS A 323 2.85 -13.67 14.08
CA HIS A 323 2.30 -14.95 13.67
C HIS A 323 3.20 -16.15 14.04
N PHE A 324 4.42 -15.92 14.52
CA PHE A 324 5.32 -17.02 14.92
C PHE A 324 4.86 -17.81 16.14
N ASN A 325 4.05 -17.19 17.00
CA ASN A 325 3.53 -17.88 18.18
C ASN A 325 2.42 -18.90 17.85
N PHE A 326 1.97 -18.96 16.58
CA PHE A 326 1.05 -19.98 16.11
C PHE A 326 1.87 -21.13 15.50
N ASN A 327 1.96 -22.23 16.24
CA ASN A 327 2.88 -23.38 16.06
C ASN A 327 2.82 -24.13 14.71
N THR A 328 2.04 -23.67 13.74
CA THR A 328 1.81 -24.32 12.44
C THR A 328 2.43 -23.57 11.25
N PHE A 329 2.95 -22.34 11.44
CA PHE A 329 3.55 -21.57 10.36
C PHE A 329 5.05 -21.85 10.20
N SER A 330 5.45 -22.42 9.06
CA SER A 330 6.85 -22.32 8.64
C SER A 330 7.16 -20.87 8.22
N TYR A 331 8.37 -20.39 8.54
CA TYR A 331 8.83 -19.03 8.18
C TYR A 331 8.64 -18.74 6.68
N LYS A 332 8.95 -19.72 5.83
CA LYS A 332 8.79 -19.64 4.37
C LYS A 332 7.34 -19.43 3.97
N ASN A 333 6.41 -20.19 4.54
CA ASN A 333 5.00 -20.09 4.19
C ASN A 333 4.41 -18.76 4.65
N LEU A 334 4.76 -18.32 5.87
CA LEU A 334 4.29 -17.05 6.42
C LEU A 334 4.76 -15.85 5.58
N ILE A 335 6.03 -15.84 5.15
CA ILE A 335 6.52 -14.84 4.19
C ILE A 335 5.72 -14.91 2.89
N GLY A 336 5.43 -16.12 2.40
CA GLY A 336 4.61 -16.31 1.20
C GLY A 336 3.25 -15.59 1.30
N CYS A 337 2.58 -15.67 2.46
CA CYS A 337 1.27 -15.04 2.70
C CYS A 337 1.27 -13.51 2.61
N VAL A 338 2.43 -12.85 2.75
CA VAL A 338 2.59 -11.38 2.66
C VAL A 338 3.44 -10.93 1.46
N THR A 339 3.82 -11.87 0.58
CA THR A 339 4.68 -11.60 -0.59
C THR A 339 4.12 -12.25 -1.86
N THR A 340 4.35 -13.56 -2.04
CA THR A 340 4.03 -14.28 -3.29
C THR A 340 2.55 -14.59 -3.47
N VAL A 341 1.83 -14.89 -2.38
CA VAL A 341 0.40 -15.23 -2.44
C VAL A 341 -0.45 -14.01 -2.80
N PRO A 342 -0.26 -12.83 -2.16
CA PRO A 342 -0.92 -11.60 -2.60
C PRO A 342 -0.59 -11.23 -4.05
N LEU A 343 0.66 -11.46 -4.48
CA LEU A 343 1.07 -11.20 -5.86
C LEU A 343 0.29 -12.08 -6.85
N ALA A 344 0.15 -13.38 -6.57
CA ALA A 344 -0.65 -14.28 -7.39
C ALA A 344 -2.14 -13.90 -7.40
N CYS A 345 -2.66 -13.37 -6.28
CA CYS A 345 -4.01 -12.82 -6.21
C CYS A 345 -4.18 -11.59 -7.12
N ILE A 346 -3.20 -10.68 -7.15
CA ILE A 346 -3.23 -9.52 -8.03
C ILE A 346 -3.20 -9.95 -9.50
N GLN A 347 -2.41 -10.97 -9.85
CA GLN A 347 -2.39 -11.53 -11.21
C GLN A 347 -3.74 -12.10 -11.61
N ARG A 348 -4.41 -12.86 -10.74
CA ARG A 348 -5.77 -13.34 -10.97
C ARG A 348 -6.74 -12.17 -11.20
N ALA A 349 -6.68 -11.14 -10.36
CA ALA A 349 -7.56 -9.99 -10.47
C ALA A 349 -7.36 -9.22 -11.79
N SER A 350 -6.12 -9.18 -12.30
CA SER A 350 -5.83 -8.65 -13.65
C SER A 350 -6.57 -9.44 -14.74
N VAL A 351 -6.57 -10.77 -14.68
CA VAL A 351 -7.29 -11.65 -15.61
C VAL A 351 -8.81 -11.45 -15.52
N ARG A 352 -9.36 -11.28 -14.30
CA ARG A 352 -10.77 -10.93 -14.12
C ARG A 352 -11.11 -9.61 -14.81
N LYS A 353 -10.29 -8.57 -14.62
CA LYS A 353 -10.48 -7.25 -15.23
C LYS A 353 -10.42 -7.30 -16.75
N SER A 354 -9.60 -8.18 -17.33
CA SER A 354 -9.53 -8.40 -18.78
C SER A 354 -10.62 -9.35 -19.32
N MET A 355 -11.64 -9.68 -18.53
CA MET A 355 -12.71 -10.61 -18.89
C MET A 355 -12.17 -11.99 -19.33
N ASN A 356 -11.16 -12.51 -18.62
CA ASN A 356 -10.49 -13.78 -18.89
C ASN A 356 -9.79 -13.88 -20.26
N THR A 357 -9.54 -12.75 -20.91
CA THR A 357 -8.60 -12.71 -22.03
C THR A 357 -7.19 -12.59 -21.46
N ALA A 358 -6.33 -13.57 -21.72
CA ALA A 358 -4.93 -13.49 -21.32
C ALA A 358 -4.26 -12.39 -22.13
N ILE A 359 -4.10 -11.21 -21.53
CA ILE A 359 -3.44 -10.09 -22.17
C ILE A 359 -1.94 -10.34 -22.08
N PHE A 360 -1.36 -10.92 -23.13
CA PHE A 360 0.09 -10.97 -23.33
C PHE A 360 0.52 -9.74 -24.14
N TYR A 361 0.69 -8.58 -23.50
CA TYR A 361 1.31 -7.45 -24.19
C TYR A 361 2.82 -7.65 -24.23
N LYS A 362 3.31 -8.15 -25.37
CA LYS A 362 4.72 -8.03 -25.75
C LYS A 362 4.90 -6.60 -26.24
N THR A 363 5.52 -5.74 -25.46
CA THR A 363 5.95 -4.41 -25.93
C THR A 363 6.91 -4.62 -27.10
N VAL A 364 6.46 -4.29 -28.30
CA VAL A 364 7.35 -4.15 -29.45
C VAL A 364 8.09 -2.84 -29.21
N SER A 365 9.39 -3.00 -28.96
CA SER A 365 10.40 -1.95 -28.79
C SER A 365 10.39 -0.92 -29.91
#